data_AF-V8NTZ8-F1
#
_entry.id   AF-V8NTZ8-F1
#
_cell.length_a   1.000
_cell.length_b   1.000
_cell.length_c   1.000
_cell.angle_alpha   90.00
_cell.angle_beta   90.00
_cell.angle_gamma   90.00
#
_symmetry.space_group_name_H-M   'P 1'
#
loop_
_entity.id
_entity.type
_entity.pdbx_description
1 polymer ?
#
loop_
_entity_poly.entity_id
_entity_poly.type
_entity_poly.pdbx_seq_one_letter_code
_entity_poly.pdbx_strand_id
1 'polypeptide(L)'
;MEEERVISADRGKHLAEQLGFEFFETSAKDNINVKQTFERLVDIICDKMSESLETDPAIAAGKQNTRLKETPPPQQPTCGC
;
A
#
# COMPACT_ATOMS: atom_id res chain seq x y z
N MET A 1 -3.66 -21.39 17.88
CA MET A 1 -2.95 -20.16 17.46
C MET A 1 -2.26 -19.50 18.65
N GLU A 2 -2.95 -19.32 19.78
CA GLU A 2 -2.29 -18.84 21.02
C GLU A 2 -1.26 -19.82 21.58
N GLU A 3 -1.51 -21.12 21.45
CA GLU A 3 -0.60 -22.17 21.94
C GLU A 3 0.76 -22.22 21.20
N GLU A 4 0.80 -21.78 19.94
CA GLU A 4 2.03 -21.69 19.13
C GLU A 4 2.62 -20.27 19.14
N ARG A 5 1.98 -19.32 19.84
CA ARG A 5 2.39 -17.92 19.83
C ARG A 5 3.68 -17.75 20.63
N VAL A 6 4.75 -17.38 19.92
CA VAL A 6 6.06 -17.10 20.54
C VAL A 6 6.31 -15.62 20.82
N ILE A 7 5.48 -14.73 20.27
CA ILE A 7 5.55 -13.27 20.46
C ILE A 7 4.18 -12.74 20.88
N SER A 8 4.14 -12.00 21.98
CA SER A 8 2.92 -11.30 22.39
C SER A 8 2.58 -10.17 21.44
N ALA A 9 1.28 -9.91 21.26
CA ALA A 9 0.80 -8.79 20.46
C ALA A 9 1.38 -7.45 20.96
N ASP A 10 1.43 -7.26 22.29
CA ASP A 10 1.99 -6.05 22.91
C ASP A 10 3.45 -5.80 22.53
N ARG A 11 4.27 -6.86 22.45
CA ARG A 11 5.67 -6.71 22.04
C ARG A 11 5.78 -6.29 20.58
N GLY A 12 4.96 -6.87 19.70
CA GLY A 12 4.90 -6.47 18.28
C GLY A 12 4.45 -5.01 18.12
N LYS A 13 3.39 -4.63 18.84
CA LYS A 13 2.88 -3.26 18.86
C LYS A 13 3.90 -2.25 19.37
N HIS A 14 4.56 -2.55 20.49
CA HIS A 14 5.58 -1.68 21.06
C HIS A 14 6.73 -1.40 20.08
N LEU A 15 7.21 -2.43 19.37
CA LEU A 15 8.24 -2.25 18.35
C LEU A 15 7.76 -1.37 17.19
N ALA A 16 6.53 -1.55 16.73
CA ALA A 16 5.96 -0.73 15.66
C ALA A 16 5.88 0.75 16.07
N GLU A 17 5.43 1.02 17.30
CA GLU A 17 5.41 2.38 17.87
C GLU A 17 6.81 3.02 17.89
N GLN A 18 7.84 2.27 18.31
CA GLN A 18 9.22 2.75 18.32
C GLN A 18 9.76 3.09 16.94
N LEU A 19 9.32 2.37 15.91
CA LEU A 19 9.74 2.58 14.53
C LEU A 19 8.84 3.58 13.77
N GLY A 20 7.74 4.03 14.37
CA GLY A 20 6.77 4.90 13.72
C GLY A 20 5.93 4.21 12.65
N PHE A 21 5.67 2.91 12.81
CA PHE A 21 4.83 2.12 11.91
C PHE A 21 3.49 1.76 12.56
N GLU A 22 2.45 1.58 11.75
CA GLU A 22 1.22 0.91 12.20
C GLU A 22 1.44 -0.59 12.37
N PHE A 23 0.67 -1.21 13.27
CA PHE A 23 0.76 -2.63 13.60
C PHE A 23 -0.56 -3.34 13.33
N PHE A 24 -0.49 -4.50 12.67
CA PHE A 24 -1.62 -5.39 12.40
C PHE A 24 -1.21 -6.85 12.64
N GLU A 25 -2.05 -7.62 13.33
CA GLU A 25 -1.97 -9.08 13.32
C GLU A 25 -2.95 -9.63 12.28
N THR A 26 -2.47 -10.52 11.42
CA THR A 26 -3.28 -11.12 10.34
C THR A 26 -3.13 -12.64 10.33
N SER A 27 -4.16 -13.34 9.84
CA SER A 27 -4.06 -14.77 9.49
C SER A 27 -4.52 -14.94 8.06
N ALA A 28 -3.59 -15.25 7.15
CA ALA A 28 -3.94 -15.56 5.76
C ALA A 28 -4.77 -16.84 5.65
N LYS A 29 -4.46 -17.85 6.49
CA LYS A 29 -5.18 -19.12 6.55
C LYS A 29 -6.65 -18.92 6.92
N ASP A 30 -6.90 -18.11 7.94
CA ASP A 30 -8.24 -17.92 8.51
C ASP A 30 -8.93 -16.67 7.94
N ASN A 31 -8.29 -15.99 6.98
CA ASN A 31 -8.73 -14.72 6.38
C ASN A 31 -9.03 -13.62 7.43
N ILE A 32 -8.19 -13.52 8.47
CA ILE A 32 -8.33 -12.53 9.53
C ILE A 32 -7.48 -11.30 9.20
N ASN A 33 -8.12 -10.13 9.23
CA ASN A 33 -7.51 -8.79 9.05
C ASN A 33 -6.76 -8.55 7.72
N VAL A 34 -6.76 -9.50 6.79
CA VAL A 34 -6.04 -9.39 5.50
C VAL A 34 -6.56 -8.18 4.71
N LYS A 35 -7.86 -8.14 4.40
CA LYS A 35 -8.47 -7.04 3.63
C LYS A 35 -8.28 -5.69 4.32
N GLN A 36 -8.56 -5.61 5.62
CA GLN A 36 -8.46 -4.38 6.40
C GLN A 36 -7.03 -3.81 6.42
N THR A 37 -6.02 -4.67 6.51
CA THR A 37 -4.62 -4.24 6.49
C THR A 37 -4.27 -3.55 5.17
N PHE A 38 -4.70 -4.11 4.04
CA PHE A 38 -4.47 -3.50 2.73
C PHE A 38 -5.27 -2.22 2.52
N GLU A 39 -6.54 -2.19 2.94
CA GLU A 39 -7.37 -0.97 2.87
C GLU A 39 -6.73 0.16 3.66
N ARG A 40 -6.30 -0.12 4.90
CA ARG A 40 -5.65 0.88 5.73
C ARG A 40 -4.33 1.36 5.15
N LEU A 41 -3.53 0.46 4.58
CA LEU A 41 -2.30 0.84 3.88
C LEU A 41 -2.58 1.82 2.71
N VAL A 42 -3.63 1.55 1.92
CA VAL A 42 -4.05 2.45 0.83
C VAL A 42 -4.47 3.81 1.37
N ASP A 43 -5.26 3.85 2.44
CA ASP A 43 -5.71 5.09 3.07
C ASP A 43 -4.52 5.95 3.53
N ILE A 44 -3.55 5.35 4.24
CA ILE A 44 -2.35 6.07 4.71
C ILE A 44 -1.56 6.69 3.54
N ILE A 45 -1.42 5.95 2.43
CA ILE A 45 -0.72 6.45 1.25
C ILE A 45 -1.49 7.63 0.63
N CYS A 46 -2.82 7.52 0.52
CA CYS A 46 -3.67 8.61 0.03
C CYS A 46 -3.57 9.86 0.90
N ASP A 47 -3.64 9.71 2.23
CA ASP A 47 -3.50 10.81 3.20
C ASP A 47 -2.14 11.49 3.04
N LYS A 48 -1.06 10.69 2.97
CA LYS A 48 0.31 11.22 2.83
C LYS A 48 0.54 11.93 1.50
N MET A 49 -0.05 11.44 0.42
CA MET A 49 -0.01 12.10 -0.88
C MET A 49 -0.74 13.45 -0.85
N SER A 50 -1.90 13.54 -0.18
CA SER A 50 -2.61 14.82 -0.02
C SER A 50 -1.78 15.85 0.74
N GLU A 51 -1.22 15.49 1.89
CA GLU A 51 -0.37 16.38 2.70
C GLU A 51 0.82 16.93 1.90
N SER A 52 1.44 16.08 1.08
CA SER A 52 2.60 16.46 0.26
C SER A 52 2.24 17.47 -0.84
N LEU A 53 1.02 17.43 -1.36
CA LEU A 53 0.54 18.38 -2.38
C LEU A 53 0.20 19.76 -1.80
N GLU A 54 -0.24 19.81 -0.53
CA GLU A 54 -0.58 21.06 0.16
C GLU A 54 0.66 21.85 0.62
N THR A 55 1.78 21.15 0.82
CA THR A 55 3.00 21.74 1.40
C THR A 55 3.95 22.33 0.34
N ASP A 56 3.79 22.01 -0.95
CA ASP A 56 4.65 22.50 -2.02
C ASP A 56 3.85 23.01 -3.25
N PRO A 57 3.67 24.35 -3.41
CA PRO A 57 2.92 24.93 -4.53
C PRO A 57 3.55 24.65 -5.91
N ALA A 58 4.80 24.15 -5.98
CA ALA A 58 5.43 23.75 -7.24
C ALA A 58 4.90 22.40 -7.78
N ILE A 59 4.44 21.49 -6.91
CA ILE A 59 3.91 20.18 -7.31
C ILE A 59 2.48 20.30 -7.87
N ALA A 60 1.70 21.29 -7.41
CA ALA A 60 0.34 21.55 -7.87
C ALA A 60 0.26 21.88 -9.38
N ALA A 61 1.33 22.46 -9.95
CA ALA A 61 1.45 22.76 -11.39
C ALA A 61 1.86 21.54 -12.25
N GLY A 62 2.36 20.46 -11.65
CA GLY A 62 2.83 19.24 -12.35
C GLY A 62 1.75 18.21 -12.69
N LYS A 63 0.46 18.52 -12.43
CA LYS A 63 -0.69 17.62 -12.56
C LYS A 63 -0.99 17.09 -13.98
N GLN A 64 -0.15 17.36 -14.99
CA GLN A 64 -0.39 16.87 -16.36
C GLN A 64 0.32 15.54 -16.70
N ASN A 65 1.25 15.02 -15.87
CA ASN A 65 2.19 14.00 -16.36
C ASN A 65 2.14 12.61 -15.70
N THR A 66 1.34 12.36 -14.67
CA THR A 66 1.24 11.00 -14.06
C THR A 66 0.12 10.13 -14.66
N ARG A 67 -0.46 10.53 -15.79
CA ARG A 67 -1.36 9.63 -16.55
C ARG A 67 -0.52 8.44 -17.04
N LEU A 68 -0.66 7.29 -16.37
CA LEU A 68 -0.25 5.98 -16.90
C LEU A 68 -0.86 5.87 -18.30
N LYS A 69 -0.06 6.14 -19.33
CA LYS A 69 -0.45 5.84 -20.71
C LYS A 69 -0.43 4.33 -20.79
N GLU A 70 -1.62 3.74 -20.70
CA GLU A 70 -1.90 2.41 -21.23
C GLU A 70 -1.47 2.45 -22.69
N THR A 71 -0.25 1.96 -22.95
CA THR A 71 0.27 1.85 -24.31
C THR A 71 -0.31 0.55 -24.81
N PRO A 72 -1.25 0.55 -25.77
CA PRO A 72 -1.83 -0.69 -26.26
C PRO A 72 -0.69 -1.58 -26.80
N PRO A 73 -0.74 -2.90 -26.57
CA PRO A 73 0.30 -3.79 -27.04
C PRO A 73 0.45 -3.64 -28.56
N PRO A 74 1.69 -3.60 -29.10
CA PRO A 74 1.89 -3.50 -30.54
C PRO A 74 1.20 -4.69 -31.22
N GLN A 75 0.27 -4.38 -32.12
CA GLN A 75 -0.40 -5.37 -32.95
C GLN A 75 0.69 -6.12 -33.74
N GLN A 76 0.93 -7.38 -33.37
CA GLN A 76 1.81 -8.25 -34.14
C GLN A 76 1.23 -8.37 -35.57
N PRO A 77 2.04 -8.15 -36.61
CA PRO A 77 1.59 -8.43 -37.97
C PRO A 77 1.42 -9.93 -38.11
N THR A 78 0.24 -10.32 -38.60
CA THR A 78 -0.08 -11.68 -39.03
C THR A 78 0.92 -12.11 -40.11
N CYS A 79 1.92 -12.91 -39.74
CA CYS A 79 2.73 -13.59 -40.73
C CYS A 79 1.98 -14.85 -41.15
N GLY A 80 1.28 -14.76 -42.28
CA GLY A 80 0.90 -15.92 -43.06
C GLY A 80 2.05 -16.29 -43.98
N CYS A 81 2.58 -17.49 -43.80
CA CYS A 81 3.21 -18.34 -44.82
C CYS A 81 3.26 -19.77 -44.28
#